data_AF-A0A537B6S9-F1
#
_entry.id   AF-A0A537B6S9-F1
#
_cell.length_a   1.000
_cell.length_b   1.000
_cell.length_c   1.000
_cell.angle_alpha   90.00
_cell.angle_beta   90.00
_cell.angle_gamma   90.00
#
_symmetry.space_group_name_H-M   'P 1'
#
loop_
_entity.id
_entity.type
_entity.pdbx_description
1 polymer ?
#
loop_
_entity_poly.entity_id
_entity_poly.type
_entity_poly.pdbx_seq_one_letter_code
_entity_poly.pdbx_strand_id
1 'polypeptide(L)' 'MNPIYKWMGIVLAVGLGLMVVEYRFAKRKKEGVTPTDKRRILGIFWIAVILSLLVGGLMVISGG' A
#
# COMPACT_ATOMS: atom_id res chain seq x y z
N MET A 1 -13.88 15.43 -9.23
CA MET A 1 -13.04 14.77 -8.19
C MET A 1 -11.85 15.67 -7.90
N ASN A 2 -11.57 15.95 -6.62
CA ASN A 2 -10.35 16.68 -6.24
C ASN A 2 -9.13 15.85 -6.69
N PRO A 3 -8.17 16.42 -7.45
CA PRO A 3 -6.98 15.72 -7.92
C PRO A 3 -6.19 15.06 -6.78
N ILE A 4 -6.19 15.66 -5.58
CA ILE A 4 -5.54 15.13 -4.38
C ILE A 4 -6.12 13.75 -4.04
N TYR A 5 -7.45 13.63 -3.91
CA TYR A 5 -8.10 12.35 -3.61
C TYR A 5 -7.92 11.31 -4.72
N LYS A 6 -7.86 11.76 -5.99
CA LYS A 6 -7.58 10.87 -7.13
C LYS A 6 -6.20 10.22 -7.00
N TRP A 7 -5.17 11.01 -6.72
CA TRP A 7 -3.80 10.53 -6.62
C TRP A 7 -3.54 9.73 -5.34
N MET A 8 -4.08 10.17 -4.20
CA MET A 8 -4.06 9.38 -2.96
C MET A 8 -4.70 8.00 -3.16
N GLY A 9 -5.86 7.96 -3.82
CA GLY A 9 -6.55 6.71 -4.13
C GLY A 9 -5.73 5.77 -5.01
N ILE A 10 -5.01 6.29 -6.01
CA ILE A 10 -4.14 5.48 -6.87
C ILE A 10 -2.99 4.87 -6.06
N VAL A 11 -2.33 5.64 -5.20
CA VAL A 11 -1.22 5.15 -4.37
C VAL A 11 -1.69 4.06 -3.41
N LEU A 12 -2.84 4.27 -2.76
CA LEU A 12 -3.47 3.26 -1.91
C LEU A 12 -3.84 1.98 -2.68
N ALA A 13 -4.41 2.13 -3.88
CA ALA A 13 -4.78 0.99 -4.72
C ALA A 13 -3.55 0.17 -5.17
N VAL A 14 -2.45 0.85 -5.53
CA VAL A 14 -1.18 0.18 -5.88
C VAL A 14 -0.61 -0.58 -4.67
N GLY A 15 -0.60 0.06 -3.49
CA GLY A 15 -0.13 -0.57 -2.26
C GLY A 15 -0.95 -1.79 -1.84
N LEU A 16 -2.28 -1.70 -1.96
CA LEU A 16 -3.18 -2.85 -1.75
C LEU A 16 -2.95 -3.95 -2.78
N GLY A 17 -2.70 -3.59 -4.05
CA GLY A 17 -2.34 -4.54 -5.09
C GLY A 17 -1.08 -5.34 -4.76
N LEU A 18 -0.01 -4.66 -4.31
CA LEU A 18 1.23 -5.32 -3.86
C LEU A 18 0.99 -6.25 -2.67
N MET A 19 0.14 -5.84 -1.72
CA MET A 19 -0.30 -6.67 -0.60
C MET A 19 -0.96 -7.98 -1.06
N VAL A 20 -1.88 -7.89 -2.04
CA VAL A 20 -2.56 -9.06 -2.61
C VAL A 20 -1.58 -9.96 -3.34
N VAL A 21 -0.63 -9.39 -4.08
CA VAL A 21 0.42 -10.15 -4.76
C VAL A 21 1.26 -10.92 -3.75
N GLU A 22 1.79 -10.27 -2.71
CA GLU A 22 2.55 -10.93 -1.63
C GLU A 22 1.74 -12.01 -0.92
N TYR A 23 0.45 -11.75 -0.63
CA TYR A 23 -0.43 -12.77 -0.05
C TYR A 23 -0.61 -13.98 -0.97
N ARG A 24 -0.75 -13.76 -2.28
CA ARG A 24 -0.87 -14.84 -3.27
C ARG A 24 0.42 -15.64 -3.41
N PHE A 25 1.58 -14.98 -3.36
CA PHE A 25 2.88 -15.64 -3.36
C PHE A 25 3.09 -16.45 -2.08
N ALA A 26 2.79 -15.88 -0.90
CA ALA A 26 2.88 -16.58 0.37
C ALA A 26 1.97 -17.81 0.43
N LYS A 27 0.73 -17.72 -0.10
CA LYS A 27 -0.20 -18.85 -0.17
C LYS A 27 0.28 -19.98 -1.11
N ARG A 28 1.11 -19.67 -2.12
CA ARG A 28 1.70 -20.66 -3.03
C ARG A 28 2.97 -21.33 -2.49
N LYS A 29 3.52 -20.86 -1.37
CA LYS A 29 4.65 -21.52 -0.71
C LYS A 29 4.19 -22.85 -0.10
N LYS A 30 4.99 -23.91 -0.30
CA LYS A 30 4.73 -25.26 0.24
C LYS A 30 4.68 -25.29 1.78
N GLU A 31 5.30 -24.32 2.44
CA GLU A 31 5.39 -24.19 3.91
C GLU A 31 4.19 -23.49 4.54
N GLY A 32 3.24 -22.99 3.73
CA GLY A 32 2.09 -22.21 4.21
C GLY A 32 2.43 -20.77 4.56
N VAL A 33 1.48 -20.04 5.16
CA VAL A 33 1.65 -18.63 5.51
C VAL A 33 2.40 -18.51 6.84
N THR A 34 3.66 -18.09 6.79
CA THR A 34 4.47 -17.90 8.01
C THR A 34 4.11 -16.60 8.74
N PRO A 35 4.36 -16.51 10.06
CA PRO A 35 4.19 -15.25 10.80
C PRO A 35 5.07 -14.11 10.26
N THR A 36 6.21 -14.43 9.64
CA THR A 36 7.07 -13.46 8.95
C THR A 36 6.40 -12.89 7.69
N ASP A 37 5.73 -13.71 6.89
CA ASP A 37 4.98 -13.23 5.71
C ASP A 37 3.85 -12.29 6.13
N LYS A 38 3.14 -12.60 7.23
CA LYS A 38 2.10 -11.69 7.79
C LYS A 38 2.68 -10.34 8.22
N ARG A 39 3.86 -10.35 8.85
CA ARG A 39 4.55 -9.12 9.30
C ARG A 39 5.02 -8.28 8.11
N ARG A 40 5.49 -8.90 7.03
CA ARG A 40 5.82 -8.22 5.77
C ARG A 40 4.59 -7.59 5.10
N ILE A 41 3.51 -8.35 4.98
CA ILE A 41 2.23 -7.89 4.40
C ILE A 41 1.71 -6.66 5.16
N LEU A 42 1.70 -6.71 6.49
CA LEU A 42 1.33 -5.55 7.33
C LEU A 42 2.31 -4.38 7.18
N GLY A 43 3.61 -4.64 7.03
CA GLY A 43 4.60 -3.61 6.76
C GLY A 43 4.32 -2.87 5.44
N ILE A 44 4.00 -3.62 4.38
CA ILE A 44 3.64 -3.05 3.06
C ILE A 44 2.37 -2.21 3.16
N PHE A 45 1.38 -2.66 3.94
CA PHE A 45 0.17 -1.87 4.19
C PHE A 45 0.48 -0.52 4.83
N TRP A 46 1.27 -0.50 5.90
CA TRP A 46 1.64 0.74 6.58
C TRP A 46 2.48 1.66 5.68
N ILE A 47 3.41 1.11 4.91
CA ILE A 47 4.19 1.88 3.93
C ILE A 47 3.27 2.50 2.87
N ALA A 48 2.31 1.74 2.34
CA ALA A 48 1.35 2.25 1.35
C ALA A 48 0.48 3.37 1.91
N VAL A 49 0.01 3.25 3.15
CA VAL A 49 -0.77 4.30 3.83
C VAL A 49 0.07 5.56 4.04
N ILE A 50 1.31 5.41 4.51
CA ILE A 50 2.23 6.54 4.72
C ILE A 50 2.54 7.23 3.38
N LEU A 51 2.85 6.48 2.33
CA LEU A 51 3.10 7.03 1.00
C LEU A 51 1.88 7.74 0.44
N SER A 52 0.68 7.19 0.63
CA SER A 52 -0.57 7.82 0.22
C SER A 52 -0.80 9.14 0.94
N LEU A 53 -0.56 9.19 2.26
CA LEU A 53 -0.67 10.43 3.04
C LEU A 53 0.39 11.45 2.66
N LEU A 54 1.61 11.00 2.38
CA LEU A 54 2.72 11.86 1.96
C LEU A 54 2.43 12.51 0.60
N VAL A 55 1.93 11.75 -0.38
CA VAL A 55 1.51 12.32 -1.68
C VAL A 55 0.38 13.33 -1.51
N GLY A 56 -0.63 13.02 -0.67
CA GLY A 56 -1.70 13.96 -0.34
C GLY A 56 -1.17 15.25 0.28
N GLY A 57 -0.31 15.14 1.28
CA GLY A 57 0.32 16.29 1.95
C GLY A 57 1.18 17.13 1.02
N LEU A 58 1.99 16.50 0.16
CA LEU A 58 2.80 17.21 -0.83
C LEU A 58 1.94 17.96 -1.85
N MET A 59 0.82 17.37 -2.29
CA MET A 59 -0.10 18.06 -3.21
C MET A 59 -0.83 19.23 -2.56
N VAL A 60 -1.14 19.14 -1.27
CA VAL A 60 -1.70 20.28 -0.50
C VAL A 60 -0.67 21.40 -0.41
N ILE A 61 0.59 21.07 -0.09
CA ILE A 61 1.68 22.06 -0.02
C ILE A 61 1.99 22.67 -1.40
N SER A 62 1.96 21.86 -2.45
CA SER A 62 2.27 22.30 -3.82
C SER A 62 1.12 23.05 -4.49
N GLY A 63 -0.12 22.86 -4.04
CA GLY A 63 -1.31 23.49 -4.61
C GLY A 63 -1.86 24.65 -3.77
N GLY A 64 -1.23 24.96 -2.65
CA GLY A 64 -1.54 26.10 -1.77
C GLY A 64 -0.66 27.31 -2.04
#